data_AF-A0A443S440-F1
#
_entry.id   AF-A0A443S440-F1
#
_cell.length_a   1.000
_cell.length_b   1.000
_cell.length_c   1.000
_cell.angle_alpha   90.00
_cell.angle_beta   90.00
_cell.angle_gamma   90.00
#
_symmetry.space_group_name_H-M   'P 1'
#
loop_
_entity.id
_entity.type
_entity.pdbx_description
1 polymer ?
#
loop_
_entity_poly.entity_id
_entity_poly.type
_entity_poly.pdbx_seq_one_letter_code
_entity_poly.pdbx_strand_id
1 'polypeptide(L)'
;MVDVVVLNDWESVREALSKDEFLGRPQQTIFNAYTEDVSFAFLEDDEWREQRRFAMRTLKDLGFAKALMENQIAESINELCDYIEKQNREPKKMLTWIHGTSLNVVLEFFAGKRYSFDDEEFSKILHTAVASEESTTLVDIAAYYPSLAKIFAKYQILGFDKFKELVDLLIDFSEKRVQEVENQLDTENKSYITEFLAEIASNEQNGKQSSFN
;
A
#
# COMPACT_ATOMS: atom_id res chain seq x y z
N MET A 1 15.34 10.44 21.36
CA MET A 1 13.96 10.16 21.81
C MET A 1 13.12 11.30 21.28
N VAL A 2 11.99 11.00 20.65
CA VAL A 2 11.03 12.03 20.20
C VAL A 2 10.01 12.29 21.30
N ASP A 3 9.55 13.53 21.42
CA ASP A 3 8.47 13.88 22.33
C ASP A 3 7.16 13.33 21.78
N VAL A 4 6.41 12.59 22.59
CA VAL A 4 5.17 11.94 22.19
C VAL A 4 4.06 12.26 23.19
N VAL A 5 2.92 12.67 22.66
CA VAL A 5 1.67 12.79 23.40
C VAL A 5 0.84 11.55 23.12
N VAL A 6 0.48 10.81 24.18
CA VAL A 6 -0.37 9.62 24.08
C VAL A 6 -1.77 9.99 24.53
N LEU A 7 -2.74 9.82 23.62
CA LEU A 7 -4.16 9.96 23.92
C LEU A 7 -4.72 8.58 24.28
N ASN A 8 -5.30 8.42 25.47
CA ASN A 8 -5.69 7.11 26.01
C ASN A 8 -7.18 6.98 26.34
N ASP A 9 -7.97 8.02 26.09
CA ASP A 9 -9.42 8.04 26.27
C ASP A 9 -10.13 8.45 24.98
N TRP A 10 -11.40 8.05 24.88
CA TRP A 10 -12.22 8.27 23.69
C TRP A 10 -12.42 9.76 23.40
N GLU A 11 -12.67 10.56 24.43
CA GLU A 11 -12.95 11.99 24.33
C GLU A 11 -11.76 12.72 23.70
N SER A 12 -10.55 12.50 24.23
CA SER A 12 -9.31 13.11 23.73
C SER A 12 -8.97 12.64 22.32
N VAL A 13 -9.09 11.34 22.02
CA VAL A 13 -8.83 10.82 20.67
C VAL A 13 -9.79 11.43 19.66
N ARG A 14 -11.09 11.47 19.97
CA ARG A 14 -12.10 12.05 19.08
C ARG A 14 -11.86 13.54 18.87
N GLU A 15 -11.55 14.28 19.94
CA GLU A 15 -11.29 15.72 19.84
C GLU A 15 -10.07 16.02 18.97
N ALA A 16 -8.96 15.30 19.17
CA ALA A 16 -7.75 15.50 18.38
C ALA A 16 -7.98 15.15 16.90
N LEU A 17 -8.55 13.97 16.60
CA LEU A 17 -8.75 13.51 15.21
C LEU A 17 -9.82 14.29 14.43
N SER A 18 -10.60 15.17 15.10
CA SER A 18 -11.61 16.01 14.44
C SER A 18 -11.09 17.40 14.05
N LYS A 19 -9.83 17.72 14.38
CA LYS A 19 -9.23 19.05 14.23
C LYS A 19 -8.12 19.01 13.19
N ASP A 20 -8.11 19.99 12.29
CA ASP A 20 -7.12 20.07 11.19
C ASP A 20 -5.69 20.21 11.74
N GLU A 21 -5.53 20.80 12.93
CA GLU A 21 -4.25 21.01 13.61
C GLU A 21 -3.51 19.70 13.98
N PHE A 22 -4.22 18.56 14.03
CA PHE A 22 -3.63 17.26 14.35
C PHE A 22 -3.51 16.34 13.12
N LEU A 23 -3.69 16.87 11.91
CA LEU A 23 -3.58 16.10 10.67
C LEU A 23 -2.16 15.98 10.12
N GLY A 24 -1.14 16.53 10.80
CA GLY A 24 0.27 16.41 10.39
C GLY A 24 0.75 14.96 10.36
N ARG A 25 1.84 14.70 9.63
CA ARG A 25 2.45 13.35 9.52
C ARG A 25 3.79 13.29 10.26
N PRO A 26 4.11 12.15 10.89
CA PRO A 26 5.43 11.97 11.48
C PRO A 26 6.50 11.95 10.39
N GLN A 27 7.43 12.89 10.45
CA GLN A 27 8.53 13.07 9.49
C GLN A 27 9.64 11.99 9.60
N GLN A 28 9.58 11.10 10.58
CA GLN A 28 10.59 10.07 10.81
C GLN A 28 9.91 8.74 11.10
N THR A 29 9.61 7.99 10.04
CA THR A 29 9.13 6.62 10.16
C THR A 29 10.17 5.64 9.63
N ILE A 30 9.94 4.34 9.84
CA ILE A 30 10.77 3.31 9.22
C ILE A 30 10.74 3.41 7.68
N PHE A 31 9.64 3.85 7.09
CA PHE A 31 9.51 3.97 5.64
C PHE A 31 10.53 4.96 5.07
N ASN A 32 10.79 6.09 5.74
CA ASN A 32 11.77 7.09 5.31
C ASN A 32 13.22 6.54 5.28
N ALA A 33 13.49 5.37 5.88
CA ALA A 33 14.80 4.72 5.74
C ALA A 33 14.99 4.02 4.39
N TYR A 34 13.91 3.80 3.64
CA TYR A 34 13.88 2.96 2.44
C TYR A 34 13.15 3.61 1.25
N THR A 35 12.19 4.49 1.50
CA THR A 35 11.46 5.25 0.48
C THR A 35 11.85 6.71 0.57
N GLU A 36 11.98 7.38 -0.57
CA GLU A 36 12.00 8.84 -0.60
C GLU A 36 10.64 9.37 -0.11
N ASP A 37 10.59 10.56 0.50
CA ASP A 37 9.41 11.15 1.18
C ASP A 37 8.21 11.46 0.25
N VAL A 38 8.11 10.82 -0.92
CA VAL A 38 7.17 11.12 -2.02
C VAL A 38 5.91 10.25 -1.97
N SER A 39 5.69 9.48 -0.89
CA SER A 39 4.48 8.64 -0.78
C SER A 39 3.25 9.46 -0.36
N PHE A 40 2.09 9.11 -0.93
CA PHE A 40 0.76 9.62 -0.55
C PHE A 40 0.53 9.66 0.97
N ALA A 41 1.11 8.71 1.71
CA ALA A 41 0.98 8.61 3.16
C ALA A 41 1.66 9.77 3.93
N PHE A 42 2.68 10.39 3.33
CA PHE A 42 3.51 11.44 3.93
C PHE A 42 3.27 12.84 3.35
N LEU A 43 2.45 12.96 2.30
CA LEU A 43 2.03 14.27 1.80
C LEU A 43 1.26 15.06 2.87
N GLU A 44 1.43 16.38 2.86
CA GLU A 44 0.78 17.31 3.77
C GLU A 44 -0.08 18.33 3.00
N ASP A 45 -0.94 19.03 3.75
CA ASP A 45 -1.72 20.19 3.29
C ASP A 45 -2.44 19.99 1.94
N ASP A 46 -2.19 20.89 0.99
CA ASP A 46 -2.92 20.98 -0.27
C ASP A 46 -2.58 19.83 -1.22
N GLU A 47 -1.35 19.33 -1.21
CA GLU A 47 -0.92 18.18 -2.01
C GLU A 47 -1.66 16.92 -1.58
N TRP A 48 -1.74 16.66 -0.27
CA TRP A 48 -2.53 15.54 0.25
C TRP A 48 -4.02 15.68 -0.08
N ARG A 49 -4.58 16.89 0.05
CA ARG A 49 -6.00 17.14 -0.26
C ARG A 49 -6.29 16.93 -1.75
N GLU A 50 -5.40 17.36 -2.64
CA GLU A 50 -5.50 17.15 -4.08
C GLU A 50 -5.46 15.66 -4.43
N GLN A 51 -4.39 14.97 -4.03
CA GLN A 51 -4.21 13.53 -4.25
C GLN A 51 -5.37 12.70 -3.68
N ARG A 52 -5.85 13.02 -2.47
CA ARG A 52 -6.97 12.30 -1.85
C ARG A 52 -8.27 12.48 -2.62
N ARG A 53 -8.54 13.70 -3.09
CA ARG A 53 -9.75 13.97 -3.89
C ARG A 53 -9.73 13.20 -5.19
N PHE A 54 -8.59 13.18 -5.88
CA PHE A 54 -8.40 12.37 -7.08
C PHE A 54 -8.60 10.89 -6.78
N ALA A 55 -7.85 10.33 -5.81
CA ALA A 55 -7.96 8.93 -5.41
C ALA A 55 -9.39 8.48 -5.14
N MET A 56 -10.11 9.22 -4.30
CA MET A 56 -11.49 8.87 -3.95
C MET A 56 -12.47 9.01 -5.11
N ARG A 57 -12.26 9.95 -6.03
CA ARG A 57 -13.11 10.10 -7.21
C ARG A 57 -12.85 8.97 -8.19
N THR A 58 -11.59 8.74 -8.55
CA THR A 58 -11.16 7.73 -9.50
C THR A 58 -11.56 6.33 -9.04
N LEU A 59 -11.29 5.97 -7.78
CA LEU A 59 -11.69 4.67 -7.24
C LEU A 59 -13.21 4.47 -7.29
N LYS A 60 -14.00 5.49 -6.93
CA LYS A 60 -15.47 5.41 -7.04
C LYS A 60 -15.92 5.22 -8.49
N ASP A 61 -15.31 5.91 -9.44
CA ASP A 61 -15.63 5.78 -10.86
C ASP A 61 -15.28 4.38 -11.38
N LEU A 62 -14.20 3.77 -10.88
CA LEU A 62 -13.80 2.39 -11.13
C LEU A 62 -14.67 1.34 -10.43
N GLY A 63 -15.57 1.72 -9.52
CA GLY A 63 -16.50 0.78 -8.86
C GLY A 63 -16.22 0.48 -7.39
N PHE A 64 -15.22 1.15 -6.78
CA PHE A 64 -14.95 1.03 -5.35
C PHE A 64 -16.17 1.46 -4.52
N ALA A 65 -16.45 0.71 -3.45
CA ALA A 65 -17.61 0.90 -2.58
C ALA A 65 -18.97 0.91 -3.34
N LYS A 66 -19.04 0.22 -4.48
CA LYS A 66 -20.26 -0.06 -5.24
C LYS A 66 -20.42 -1.57 -5.40
N ALA A 67 -21.50 -2.01 -6.06
CA ALA A 67 -21.80 -3.41 -6.31
C ALA A 67 -20.66 -4.17 -7.02
N LEU A 68 -19.82 -3.49 -7.81
CA LEU A 68 -18.67 -4.12 -8.45
C LEU A 68 -17.67 -4.67 -7.42
N MET A 69 -17.32 -3.88 -6.40
CA MET A 69 -16.42 -4.31 -5.33
C MET A 69 -16.98 -5.53 -4.58
N GLU A 70 -18.29 -5.56 -4.33
CA GLU A 70 -18.94 -6.71 -3.69
C GLU A 70 -18.79 -7.99 -4.53
N ASN A 71 -19.02 -7.89 -5.85
CA ASN A 71 -18.86 -9.02 -6.76
C ASN A 71 -17.41 -9.52 -6.81
N GLN A 72 -16.43 -8.61 -6.89
CA GLN A 72 -15.00 -8.96 -6.90
C GLN A 72 -14.54 -9.62 -5.60
N ILE A 73 -15.07 -9.15 -4.45
CA ILE A 73 -14.82 -9.80 -3.15
C ILE A 73 -15.41 -11.21 -3.15
N ALA A 74 -16.65 -11.39 -3.60
CA ALA A 74 -17.30 -12.70 -3.66
C ALA A 74 -16.54 -13.67 -4.58
N GLU A 75 -16.09 -13.20 -5.75
CA GLU A 75 -15.27 -13.98 -6.67
C GLU A 75 -13.93 -14.38 -6.04
N SER A 76 -13.23 -13.43 -5.40
CA SER A 76 -11.96 -13.69 -4.72
C SER A 76 -12.09 -14.69 -3.56
N ILE A 77 -13.23 -14.69 -2.86
CA ILE A 77 -13.54 -15.68 -1.82
C ILE A 77 -13.76 -17.07 -2.42
N ASN A 78 -14.51 -17.17 -3.53
CA ASN A 78 -14.74 -18.46 -4.20
C ASN A 78 -13.42 -19.04 -4.71
N GLU A 79 -12.56 -18.22 -5.31
CA GLU A 79 -11.23 -18.65 -5.74
C GLU A 79 -10.36 -19.13 -4.59
N LEU A 80 -10.43 -18.46 -3.44
CA LEU A 80 -9.75 -18.89 -2.23
C LEU A 80 -10.26 -20.27 -1.78
N CYS A 81 -11.58 -20.47 -1.73
CA CYS A 81 -12.17 -21.77 -1.40
C CYS A 81 -11.67 -22.87 -2.33
N ASP A 82 -11.72 -22.64 -3.65
CA ASP A 82 -11.23 -23.57 -4.66
C ASP A 82 -9.73 -23.85 -4.50
N TYR A 83 -8.95 -22.82 -4.18
CA TYR A 83 -7.52 -22.96 -3.94
C TYR A 83 -7.23 -23.83 -2.71
N ILE A 84 -7.96 -23.60 -1.61
CA ILE A 84 -7.84 -24.37 -0.36
C ILE A 84 -8.21 -25.84 -0.58
N GLU A 85 -9.30 -26.11 -1.31
CA GLU A 85 -9.73 -27.48 -1.59
C GLU A 85 -8.69 -28.29 -2.37
N LYS A 86 -7.90 -27.63 -3.23
CA LYS A 86 -6.81 -28.23 -4.00
C LYS A 86 -5.55 -28.50 -3.16
N GLN A 87 -5.39 -27.84 -2.01
CA GLN A 87 -4.27 -28.14 -1.12
C GLN A 87 -4.60 -29.45 -0.41
N ASN A 88 -3.71 -30.45 -0.50
CA ASN A 88 -3.87 -31.83 0.02
C ASN A 88 -4.02 -31.94 1.56
N ARG A 89 -4.81 -31.06 2.19
CA ARG A 89 -5.01 -30.90 3.64
C ARG A 89 -3.72 -30.67 4.43
N GLU A 90 -2.70 -30.14 3.75
CA GLU A 90 -1.45 -29.76 4.40
C GLU A 90 -1.65 -28.47 5.21
N PRO A 91 -1.13 -28.40 6.45
CA PRO A 91 -1.17 -27.16 7.23
C PRO A 91 -0.39 -26.06 6.51
N LYS A 92 -1.07 -24.97 6.13
CA LYS A 92 -0.43 -23.77 5.60
C LYS A 92 -0.75 -22.56 6.47
N LYS A 93 0.07 -21.50 6.36
CA LYS A 93 -0.20 -20.21 7.01
C LYS A 93 -1.40 -19.55 6.32
N MET A 94 -2.56 -19.59 6.99
CA MET A 94 -3.80 -18.97 6.48
C MET A 94 -3.66 -17.48 6.18
N LEU A 95 -2.78 -16.79 6.93
CA LEU A 95 -2.53 -15.36 6.76
C LEU A 95 -2.05 -15.01 5.35
N THR A 96 -1.18 -15.83 4.74
CA THR A 96 -0.72 -15.64 3.37
C THR A 96 -1.88 -15.66 2.38
N TRP A 97 -2.85 -16.55 2.58
CA TRP A 97 -4.01 -16.65 1.71
C TRP A 97 -4.97 -15.48 1.87
N ILE A 98 -5.24 -15.08 3.11
CA ILE A 98 -6.09 -13.90 3.41
C ILE A 98 -5.46 -12.64 2.81
N HIS A 99 -4.14 -12.46 2.94
CA HIS A 99 -3.42 -11.35 2.33
C HIS A 99 -3.52 -11.39 0.80
N GLY A 100 -3.31 -12.54 0.18
CA GLY A 100 -3.41 -12.66 -1.29
C GLY A 100 -4.81 -12.38 -1.81
N THR A 101 -5.86 -12.92 -1.17
CA THR A 101 -7.25 -12.62 -1.51
C THR A 101 -7.56 -11.14 -1.38
N SER A 102 -7.16 -10.51 -0.26
CA SER A 102 -7.41 -9.09 -0.02
C SER A 102 -6.63 -8.21 -0.98
N LEU A 103 -5.37 -8.56 -1.25
CA LEU A 103 -4.50 -7.83 -2.16
C LEU A 103 -4.98 -7.93 -3.60
N ASN A 104 -5.50 -9.08 -4.04
CA ASN A 104 -6.08 -9.21 -5.38
C ASN A 104 -7.26 -8.26 -5.60
N VAL A 105 -8.15 -8.12 -4.61
CA VAL A 105 -9.25 -7.13 -4.71
C VAL A 105 -8.70 -5.72 -4.86
N VAL A 106 -7.65 -5.36 -4.11
CA VAL A 106 -6.99 -4.05 -4.21
C VAL A 106 -6.31 -3.88 -5.58
N LEU A 107 -5.53 -4.86 -6.03
CA LEU A 107 -4.81 -4.82 -7.30
C LEU A 107 -5.73 -4.77 -8.51
N GLU A 108 -6.94 -5.30 -8.41
CA GLU A 108 -7.92 -5.19 -9.47
C GLU A 108 -8.36 -3.73 -9.67
N PHE A 109 -8.56 -2.97 -8.59
CA PHE A 109 -8.83 -1.53 -8.69
C PHE A 109 -7.58 -0.72 -9.05
N PHE A 110 -6.44 -1.04 -8.44
CA PHE A 110 -5.23 -0.21 -8.56
C PHE A 110 -4.46 -0.47 -9.84
N ALA A 111 -4.24 -1.74 -10.15
CA ALA A 111 -3.46 -2.22 -11.28
C ALA A 111 -4.34 -2.78 -12.42
N GLY A 112 -5.64 -3.00 -12.22
CA GLY A 112 -6.48 -3.65 -13.24
C GLY A 112 -6.12 -5.12 -13.46
N LYS A 113 -5.43 -5.75 -12.50
CA LYS A 113 -4.90 -7.11 -12.61
C LYS A 113 -5.16 -7.93 -11.37
N ARG A 114 -5.29 -9.23 -11.56
CA ARG A 114 -5.42 -10.25 -10.51
C ARG A 114 -4.33 -11.29 -10.72
N TYR A 115 -3.83 -11.86 -9.64
CA TYR A 115 -2.70 -12.79 -9.65
C TYR A 115 -3.10 -14.12 -9.02
N SER A 116 -2.65 -15.21 -9.63
CA SER A 116 -2.81 -16.54 -9.04
C SER A 116 -1.95 -16.68 -7.79
N PHE A 117 -2.40 -17.46 -6.79
CA PHE A 117 -1.56 -17.83 -5.65
C PHE A 117 -0.32 -18.65 -6.05
N ASP A 118 -0.35 -19.28 -7.22
CA ASP A 118 0.78 -20.04 -7.78
C ASP A 118 1.73 -19.17 -8.62
N ASP A 119 1.42 -17.88 -8.81
CA ASP A 119 2.34 -16.94 -9.43
C ASP A 119 3.54 -16.71 -8.51
N GLU A 120 4.76 -16.89 -9.05
CA GLU A 120 5.98 -16.91 -8.27
C GLU A 120 6.28 -15.54 -7.63
N GLU A 121 6.08 -14.45 -8.38
CA GLU A 121 6.34 -13.09 -7.90
C GLU A 121 5.32 -12.68 -6.84
N PHE A 122 4.03 -12.92 -7.11
CA PHE A 122 2.96 -12.63 -6.17
C PHE A 122 3.09 -13.43 -4.88
N SER A 123 3.36 -14.74 -4.99
CA SER A 123 3.58 -15.61 -3.83
C SER A 123 4.77 -15.14 -2.99
N LYS A 124 5.86 -14.72 -3.63
CA LYS A 124 7.03 -14.15 -2.95
C LYS A 124 6.67 -12.89 -2.16
N ILE A 125 5.89 -11.97 -2.74
CA ILE A 125 5.40 -10.76 -2.04
C ILE A 125 4.60 -11.15 -0.80
N LEU A 126 3.64 -12.07 -0.93
CA LEU A 126 2.79 -12.47 0.20
C LEU A 126 3.57 -13.15 1.33
N HIS A 127 4.51 -14.03 0.99
CA HIS A 127 5.35 -14.68 2.00
C HIS A 127 6.30 -13.69 2.69
N THR A 128 6.85 -12.73 1.95
CA THR A 128 7.71 -11.67 2.51
C THR A 128 6.89 -10.71 3.39
N ALA A 129 5.65 -10.39 3.01
CA ALA A 129 4.75 -9.57 3.81
C ALA A 129 4.47 -10.20 5.18
N VAL A 130 4.09 -11.48 5.20
CA VAL A 130 3.85 -12.22 6.46
C VAL A 130 5.12 -12.30 7.30
N ALA A 131 6.29 -12.53 6.69
CA ALA A 131 7.56 -12.55 7.43
C ALA A 131 7.94 -11.18 8.00
N SER A 132 7.66 -10.10 7.26
CA SER A 132 7.87 -8.72 7.70
C SER A 132 6.99 -8.39 8.90
N GLU A 133 5.69 -8.74 8.86
CA GLU A 133 4.76 -8.52 9.98
C GLU A 133 5.19 -9.27 11.26
N GLU A 134 5.60 -10.54 11.13
CA GLU A 134 6.11 -11.34 12.25
C GLU A 134 7.35 -10.70 12.89
N SER A 135 8.12 -9.91 12.13
CA SER A 135 9.32 -9.19 12.59
C SER A 135 9.06 -7.77 13.12
N THR A 136 7.88 -7.19 12.85
CA THR A 136 7.59 -5.75 13.04
C THR A 136 7.46 -5.32 14.51
N THR A 137 7.20 -6.23 15.45
CA THR A 137 7.06 -5.91 16.89
C THR A 137 8.28 -5.22 17.51
N LEU A 138 9.48 -5.32 16.90
CA LEU A 138 10.70 -4.65 17.34
C LEU A 138 10.97 -3.32 16.62
N VAL A 139 10.34 -3.11 15.47
CA VAL A 139 10.47 -1.91 14.62
C VAL A 139 9.77 -0.71 15.26
N ASP A 140 8.59 -0.92 15.86
CA ASP A 140 7.77 0.17 16.42
C ASP A 140 8.46 0.86 17.61
N ILE A 141 9.22 0.10 18.42
CA ILE A 141 10.01 0.68 19.52
C ILE A 141 11.12 1.60 18.95
N ALA A 142 11.70 1.24 17.81
CA ALA A 142 12.75 2.03 17.17
C ALA A 142 12.24 3.36 16.62
N ALA A 143 10.95 3.48 16.27
CA ALA A 143 10.34 4.72 15.82
C ALA A 143 10.40 5.84 16.89
N TYR A 144 10.38 5.48 18.18
CA TYR A 144 10.56 6.44 19.28
C TYR A 144 12.03 6.89 19.47
N TYR A 145 12.97 6.18 18.85
CA TYR A 145 14.42 6.42 18.92
C TYR A 145 15.05 6.47 17.52
N PRO A 146 14.87 7.57 16.76
CA PRO A 146 15.30 7.65 15.36
C PRO A 146 16.78 7.33 15.13
N SER A 147 17.67 7.73 16.05
CA SER A 147 19.10 7.39 15.96
C SER A 147 19.36 5.88 16.03
N LEU A 148 18.56 5.15 16.80
CA LEU A 148 18.65 3.70 16.92
C LEU A 148 18.02 3.00 15.71
N ALA A 149 16.87 3.49 15.22
CA ALA A 149 16.26 3.01 13.99
C ALA A 149 17.23 3.10 12.79
N LYS A 150 18.00 4.20 12.68
CA LYS A 150 19.04 4.34 11.64
C LYS A 150 20.13 3.28 11.74
N ILE A 151 20.53 2.88 12.96
CA ILE A 151 21.51 1.81 13.17
C ILE A 151 20.89 0.48 12.73
N PHE A 152 19.65 0.20 13.13
CA PHE A 152 18.97 -1.05 12.80
C PHE A 152 18.73 -1.20 11.30
N ALA A 153 18.29 -0.13 10.63
CA ALA A 153 18.20 -0.06 9.17
C ALA A 153 19.56 -0.27 8.51
N LYS A 154 20.62 0.41 8.98
CA LYS A 154 21.96 0.28 8.39
C LYS A 154 22.51 -1.14 8.44
N TYR A 155 22.29 -1.84 9.55
CA TYR A 155 22.80 -3.20 9.75
C TYR A 155 21.77 -4.29 9.44
N GLN A 156 20.55 -3.91 9.01
CA GLN A 156 19.45 -4.82 8.67
C GLN A 156 19.15 -5.82 9.79
N ILE A 157 19.06 -5.34 11.03
CA ILE A 157 18.77 -6.15 12.22
C ILE A 157 17.36 -5.88 12.74
N LEU A 158 16.81 -6.82 13.53
CA LEU A 158 15.49 -6.71 14.15
C LEU A 158 14.34 -6.57 13.13
N GLY A 159 14.40 -7.29 12.00
CA GLY A 159 13.33 -7.33 11.00
C GLY A 159 13.42 -6.27 9.91
N PHE A 160 14.38 -5.33 10.02
CA PHE A 160 14.62 -4.32 8.99
C PHE A 160 15.03 -4.93 7.64
N ASP A 161 15.68 -6.10 7.64
CA ASP A 161 15.98 -6.88 6.43
C ASP A 161 14.71 -7.31 5.69
N LYS A 162 13.74 -7.85 6.43
CA LYS A 162 12.46 -8.32 5.87
C LYS A 162 11.56 -7.17 5.43
N PHE A 163 11.55 -6.08 6.19
CA PHE A 163 10.86 -4.87 5.81
C PHE A 163 11.43 -4.27 4.53
N LYS A 164 12.77 -4.16 4.43
CA LYS A 164 13.43 -3.71 3.21
C LYS A 164 13.07 -4.60 2.02
N GLU A 165 13.21 -5.92 2.19
CA GLU A 165 12.91 -6.90 1.13
C GLU A 165 11.46 -6.73 0.63
N LEU A 166 10.50 -6.51 1.52
CA LEU A 166 9.11 -6.24 1.15
C LEU A 166 8.96 -4.93 0.38
N VAL A 167 9.57 -3.84 0.86
CA VAL A 167 9.51 -2.53 0.20
C VAL A 167 10.09 -2.60 -1.21
N ASP A 168 11.27 -3.21 -1.38
CA ASP A 168 11.91 -3.37 -2.69
C ASP A 168 11.00 -4.16 -3.65
N LEU A 169 10.42 -5.29 -3.19
CA LEU A 169 9.51 -6.09 -4.01
C LEU A 169 8.25 -5.32 -4.44
N LEU A 170 7.69 -4.51 -3.55
CA LEU A 170 6.50 -3.70 -3.86
C LEU A 170 6.80 -2.56 -4.83
N ILE A 171 7.99 -1.95 -4.71
CA ILE A 171 8.46 -0.93 -5.66
C ILE A 171 8.66 -1.57 -7.03
N ASP A 172 9.44 -2.64 -7.13
CA ASP A 172 9.71 -3.36 -8.39
C ASP A 172 8.39 -3.78 -9.07
N PHE A 173 7.46 -4.33 -8.30
CA PHE A 173 6.14 -4.75 -8.78
C PHE A 173 5.33 -3.56 -9.34
N SER A 174 5.36 -2.43 -8.64
CA SER A 174 4.64 -1.22 -9.05
C SER A 174 5.25 -0.59 -10.30
N GLU A 175 6.59 -0.50 -10.36
CA GLU A 175 7.33 0.03 -11.51
C GLU A 175 7.08 -0.78 -12.78
N LYS A 176 7.16 -2.12 -12.68
CA LYS A 176 6.83 -3.01 -13.81
C LYS A 176 5.43 -2.73 -14.31
N ARG A 177 4.46 -2.56 -13.41
CA ARG A 177 3.08 -2.31 -13.80
C ARG A 177 2.91 -0.96 -14.49
N VAL A 178 3.54 0.10 -13.99
CA VAL A 178 3.53 1.43 -14.62
C VAL A 178 4.13 1.35 -16.02
N GLN A 179 5.28 0.69 -16.17
CA GLN A 179 5.96 0.52 -17.47
C GLN A 179 5.11 -0.23 -18.49
N GLU A 180 4.35 -1.25 -18.07
CA GLU A 180 3.42 -1.95 -18.98
C GLU A 180 2.34 -1.02 -19.53
N VAL A 181 1.78 -0.15 -18.68
CA VAL A 181 0.74 0.80 -19.06
C VAL A 181 1.32 1.89 -19.98
N GLU A 182 2.48 2.45 -19.64
CA GLU A 182 3.16 3.48 -20.45
C GLU A 182 3.55 2.95 -21.84
N ASN A 183 4.03 1.71 -21.92
CA ASN A 183 4.35 1.05 -23.20
C ASN A 183 3.11 0.60 -23.98
N GLN A 184 1.90 0.95 -23.51
CA GLN A 184 0.61 0.57 -24.10
C GLN A 184 0.41 -0.95 -24.23
N LEU A 185 1.12 -1.74 -23.41
CA LEU A 185 1.00 -3.19 -23.37
C LEU A 185 -0.30 -3.64 -22.71
N ASP A 186 -0.95 -2.75 -21.95
CA ASP A 186 -2.23 -3.00 -21.29
C ASP A 186 -3.09 -1.72 -21.26
N THR A 187 -3.86 -1.51 -22.32
CA THR A 187 -4.78 -0.36 -22.48
C THR A 187 -6.25 -0.73 -22.28
N GLU A 188 -6.55 -2.02 -22.11
CA GLU A 188 -7.92 -2.52 -22.01
C GLU A 188 -8.45 -2.45 -20.57
N ASN A 189 -7.58 -2.65 -19.58
CA ASN A 189 -7.98 -2.70 -18.17
C ASN A 189 -7.86 -1.33 -17.52
N LYS A 190 -8.98 -0.61 -17.43
CA LYS A 190 -9.07 0.61 -16.62
C LYS A 190 -8.73 0.31 -15.16
N SER A 191 -7.83 1.10 -14.62
CA SER A 191 -7.31 0.97 -13.26
C SER A 191 -6.94 2.34 -12.69
N TYR A 192 -6.62 2.39 -11.41
CA TYR A 192 -6.13 3.61 -10.80
C TYR A 192 -4.86 4.12 -11.49
N ILE A 193 -3.90 3.23 -11.81
CA ILE A 193 -2.64 3.58 -12.48
C ILE A 193 -2.91 4.22 -13.85
N THR A 194 -3.79 3.63 -14.66
CA THR A 194 -4.10 4.16 -16.00
C THR A 194 -4.70 5.56 -15.93
N GLU A 195 -5.62 5.79 -14.98
CA GLU A 195 -6.26 7.09 -14.80
C GLU A 195 -5.30 8.13 -14.18
N PHE A 196 -4.40 7.69 -13.30
CA PHE A 196 -3.36 8.54 -12.69
C PHE A 196 -2.36 9.04 -13.73
N LEU A 197 -1.86 8.16 -14.60
CA LEU A 197 -0.97 8.54 -15.71
C LEU A 197 -1.66 9.47 -16.71
N ALA A 198 -2.96 9.26 -16.97
CA ALA A 198 -3.75 10.15 -17.82
C ALA A 198 -3.89 11.56 -17.21
N GLU A 199 -4.06 11.66 -15.88
CA GLU A 199 -4.12 12.94 -15.17
C GLU A 199 -2.77 13.69 -15.23
N ILE A 200 -1.64 12.99 -15.06
CA ILE A 200 -0.30 13.56 -15.23
C ILE A 200 -0.16 14.17 -16.64
N ALA A 201 -0.43 13.37 -17.68
CA ALA A 201 -0.32 13.83 -19.06
C ALA A 201 -1.23 15.03 -19.36
N SER A 202 -2.43 15.08 -18.76
CA SER A 202 -3.35 16.21 -18.90
C SER A 202 -2.81 17.48 -18.22
N ASN A 203 -2.22 17.36 -17.04
CA ASN A 203 -1.68 18.50 -16.30
C ASN A 203 -0.44 19.10 -16.97
N GLU A 204 0.44 18.26 -17.52
CA GLU A 204 1.59 18.69 -18.33
C GLU A 204 1.15 19.47 -19.57
N GLN A 205 0.18 18.96 -20.33
CA GLN A 205 -0.34 19.63 -21.53
C GLN A 205 -0.98 20.98 -21.22
N ASN A 206 -1.62 21.10 -20.05
CA ASN A 206 -2.31 22.31 -19.62
C ASN A 206 -1.42 23.27 -18.82
N GLY A 207 -0.16 22.93 -18.57
CA GLY A 207 0.78 23.73 -17.76
C GLY A 207 0.29 23.98 -16.33
N LYS A 208 -0.50 23.05 -15.78
CA LYS A 208 -1.04 23.18 -14.42
C LYS A 208 0.03 22.77 -13.42
N GLN A 209 0.30 23.65 -12.45
CA GLN A 209 1.07 23.27 -11.27
C GLN A 209 0.18 22.40 -10.38
N SER A 210 0.60 21.17 -10.11
CA SER A 210 -0.16 20.17 -9.37
C SER A 210 0.78 19.21 -8.62
N SER A 211 0.25 18.51 -7.62
CA SER A 211 0.95 17.46 -6.88
C SER A 211 1.12 16.14 -7.64
N PHE A 212 0.60 16.02 -8.86
CA PHE A 212 0.85 14.86 -9.73
C PHE A 212 2.19 15.07 -10.46
N ASN A 213 3.16 14.22 -10.13
CA ASN A 213 4.50 14.17 -10.71
C ASN A 213 4.92 12.75 -11.10
#